data_AF-A0A933HN62-F1
#
_entry.id   AF-A0A933HN62-F1
#
_cell.length_a   1.000
_cell.length_b   1.000
_cell.length_c   1.000
_cell.angle_alpha   90.00
_cell.angle_beta   90.00
_cell.angle_gamma   90.00
#
_symmetry.space_group_name_H-M   'P 1'
#
loop_
_entity.id
_entity.type
_entity.pdbx_description
1 polymer ?
#
loop_
_entity_poly.entity_id
_entity_poly.type
_entity_poly.pdbx_seq_one_letter_code
_entity_poly.pdbx_strand_id
1 'polypeptide(L)' 'MAAHSLETLLRLWALNKLTTEQAIGQILQILNELEPRVKRLEQSVAAVPASLPAPTPPPNPTPAPPVTKPPKRARRA' A
#
# COMPACT_ATOMS: atom_id res chain seq x y z
N MET A 1 -6.41 8.93 -23.65
CA MET A 1 -5.34 8.25 -24.42
C MET A 1 -4.57 9.35 -25.14
N ALA A 2 -3.56 9.91 -24.48
CA ALA A 2 -2.63 10.82 -25.15
C ALA A 2 -2.01 10.11 -26.35
N ALA A 3 -2.28 10.58 -27.56
CA ALA A 3 -1.87 9.91 -28.81
C ALA A 3 -0.34 9.86 -28.98
N HIS A 4 0.39 10.71 -28.26
CA HIS A 4 1.82 10.87 -28.35
C HIS A 4 2.44 11.07 -26.96
N SER A 5 3.62 10.48 -26.75
CA SER A 5 4.41 10.77 -25.55
C SER A 5 4.81 12.25 -25.51
N LEU A 6 5.11 12.79 -24.32
CA LEU A 6 5.58 14.17 -24.16
C LEU A 6 6.78 14.45 -25.07
N GLU A 7 7.72 13.50 -25.16
CA GLU A 7 8.89 13.60 -26.03
C GLU A 7 8.51 13.70 -27.51
N THR A 8 7.54 12.90 -27.95
CA THR A 8 7.03 12.96 -29.32
C THR A 8 6.37 14.31 -29.61
N LEU A 9 5.59 14.86 -28.67
CA LEU A 9 4.97 16.19 -28.82
C LEU A 9 6.02 17.30 -28.91
N LEU A 10 7.05 17.27 -28.07
CA LEU A 10 8.15 18.24 -28.10
C LEU A 10 8.93 18.18 -29.42
N ARG A 11 9.19 16.97 -29.94
CA ARG A 11 9.82 16.78 -31.25
C ARG A 11 8.95 17.32 -32.38
N LEU A 12 7.65 17.05 -32.37
CA LEU A 12 6.72 17.56 -33.39
C LEU A 12 6.59 19.08 -33.35
N TRP A 13 6.60 19.68 -32.16
CA TRP A 13 6.64 21.13 -32.00
C TRP A 13 7.95 21.73 -32.52
N ALA A 14 9.11 21.14 -32.18
CA ALA A 14 10.42 21.56 -32.68
C ALA A 14 10.53 21.48 -34.21
N LEU A 15 9.80 20.55 -34.84
CA LEU A 15 9.72 20.39 -36.30
C LEU A 15 8.65 21.29 -36.95
N ASN A 16 8.04 22.22 -36.20
CA ASN A 16 6.91 23.06 -36.64
C ASN A 16 5.72 22.25 -37.20
N LYS A 17 5.55 21.00 -36.75
CA LYS A 17 4.41 20.13 -37.10
C LYS A 17 3.21 20.33 -36.18
N LEU A 18 3.40 21.02 -35.06
CA LEU A 18 2.36 21.43 -34.13
C LEU A 18 2.50 22.91 -33.85
N THR A 19 1.38 23.62 -33.73
CA THR A 19 1.41 24.97 -33.18
C THR A 19 1.71 24.92 -31.69
N THR A 20 2.22 26.04 -31.15
CA THR A 20 2.47 26.17 -29.71
C THR A 20 1.19 25.91 -28.89
N GLU A 21 0.03 26.38 -29.34
CA GLU A 21 -1.25 26.14 -28.68
C GLU A 21 -1.64 24.66 -28.69
N GLN A 22 -1.43 23.96 -29.81
CA GLN A 22 -1.68 22.52 -29.90
C GLN A 22 -0.74 21.72 -29.01
N ALA A 23 0.54 22.08 -28.98
CA ALA A 23 1.52 21.44 -28.10
C ALA A 23 1.16 21.63 -26.63
N ILE A 24 0.82 22.86 -26.22
CA ILE A 24 0.39 23.16 -24.84
C ILE A 24 -0.89 22.39 -24.50
N GLY A 25 -1.90 22.37 -25.38
CA GLY A 25 -3.14 21.64 -25.13
C GLY A 25 -2.93 20.14 -24.89
N GLN A 26 -2.08 19.52 -25.70
CA GLN A 26 -1.73 18.10 -25.54
C GLN A 26 -0.93 17.84 -24.25
N ILE A 27 -0.02 18.74 -23.88
CA ILE A 27 0.74 18.65 -22.62
C ILE A 27 -0.20 18.76 -21.41
N LEU A 28 -1.13 19.72 -21.42
CA LEU A 28 -2.11 19.87 -20.34
C LEU A 28 -3.02 18.64 -20.21
N GLN A 29 -3.39 18.02 -21.33
CA GLN A 29 -4.17 16.79 -21.32
C GLN A 29 -3.37 15.63 -20.70
N ILE A 30 -2.09 15.49 -21.02
CA ILE A 30 -1.21 14.49 -20.39
C ILE A 30 -1.12 14.71 -18.88
N LEU A 31 -0.93 15.96 -18.44
CA LEU A 31 -0.83 16.29 -17.01
C LEU A 31 -2.13 15.96 -16.27
N ASN A 32 -3.28 16.28 -16.85
CA ASN A 32 -4.59 15.96 -16.27
C ASN A 32 -4.85 14.44 -16.18
N GLU A 33 -4.32 13.64 -17.11
CA GLU A 33 -4.37 12.17 -17.01
C GLU A 33 -3.40 11.62 -15.94
N LEU A 34 -2.26 12.28 -15.71
CA LEU A 34 -1.23 11.84 -14.76
C LEU A 34 -1.55 12.19 -13.31
N GLU A 35 -2.10 13.38 -13.06
CA GLU A 35 -2.43 13.85 -11.70
C GLU A 35 -3.25 12.84 -10.86
N PRO A 36 -4.40 12.30 -11.34
CA PRO A 36 -5.16 11.32 -10.59
C PRO A 36 -4.47 9.95 -10.49
N ARG A 37 -3.52 9.65 -11.36
CA ARG A 37 -2.73 8.39 -11.29
C ARG A 37 -1.65 8.51 -10.21
N VAL A 38 -0.95 9.63 -10.15
CA VAL A 38 0.03 9.93 -9.10
C VAL A 38 -0.66 9.96 -7.75
N LYS A 39 -1.79 10.67 -7.62
CA LYS A 39 -2.55 10.71 -6.36
C LYS A 39 -2.98 9.32 -5.87
N ARG A 40 -3.40 8.44 -6.78
CA ARG A 40 -3.73 7.04 -6.44
C ARG A 40 -2.49 6.24 -6.01
N LEU A 41 -1.35 6.45 -6.65
CA LEU A 41 -0.10 5.82 -6.24
C LEU A 41 0.37 6.30 -4.88
N GLU A 42 0.33 7.61 -4.62
CA GLU A 42 0.65 8.19 -3.30
C GLU A 42 -0.26 7.62 -2.21
N GLN A 43 -1.57 7.54 -2.46
CA GLN A 43 -2.51 6.89 -1.55
C GLN A 43 -2.20 5.41 -1.34
N SER A 44 -1.82 4.68 -2.39
CA SER A 44 -1.48 3.25 -2.28
C SER A 44 -0.20 3.04 -1.48
N VAL A 45 0.82 3.88 -1.67
CA VAL A 45 2.09 3.84 -0.93
C VAL A 45 1.88 4.25 0.52
N ALA A 46 1.09 5.28 0.79
CA ALA A 46 0.72 5.69 2.14
C ALA A 46 -0.16 4.65 2.84
N ALA A 47 -0.98 3.92 2.08
CA ALA A 47 -1.79 2.79 2.54
C ALA A 47 -1.01 1.47 2.65
N VAL A 48 0.33 1.51 2.67
CA VAL A 48 1.18 0.41 3.19
C VAL A 48 1.55 0.61 4.67
N PRO A 49 0.65 0.98 5.62
CA PRO A 49 1.03 1.03 7.01
C PRO A 49 1.16 -0.40 7.54
N ALA A 50 2.33 -0.70 8.09
CA ALA A 50 2.46 -1.44 9.34
C ALA A 50 1.70 -2.78 9.47
N SER A 51 1.57 -3.55 8.38
CA SER A 51 1.32 -5.01 8.47
C SER A 51 2.62 -5.76 8.84
N LEU A 52 3.45 -5.18 9.72
CA LEU A 52 4.19 -6.00 10.64
C LEU A 52 3.19 -6.24 11.78
N PRO A 53 2.59 -7.43 11.91
CA PRO A 53 1.83 -7.73 13.11
C PRO A 53 2.74 -7.40 14.29
N ALA A 54 2.25 -6.59 15.23
CA ALA A 54 2.93 -6.37 16.49
C ALA A 54 3.39 -7.76 17.00
N PRO A 55 4.67 -7.96 17.39
CA PRO A 55 5.13 -9.24 17.88
C PRO A 55 4.15 -9.66 18.96
N THR A 56 3.36 -10.69 18.68
CA THR A 56 2.38 -11.19 19.61
C THR A 56 3.16 -11.49 20.89
N PRO A 57 2.77 -10.93 22.05
CA PRO A 57 3.41 -11.33 23.29
C PRO A 57 3.31 -12.86 23.34
N PRO A 58 4.41 -13.57 23.67
CA PRO A 58 4.40 -15.02 23.72
C PRO A 58 3.22 -15.45 24.59
N PRO A 59 2.50 -16.53 24.23
CA PRO A 59 1.34 -16.96 25.00
C PRO A 59 1.77 -17.12 26.46
N ASN A 60 1.21 -16.29 27.33
CA ASN A 60 1.33 -16.48 28.76
C ASN A 60 0.88 -17.93 29.04
N PRO A 61 1.69 -18.79 29.69
CA PRO A 61 1.28 -20.15 29.95
C PRO A 61 -0.02 -20.09 30.75
N THR A 62 -1.07 -20.68 30.18
CA THR A 62 -2.35 -20.93 30.82
C THR A 62 -2.12 -21.45 32.23
N PRO A 63 -2.86 -20.99 33.26
CA PRO A 63 -2.75 -21.55 34.60
C PRO A 63 -3.05 -23.04 34.53
N ALA A 64 -2.06 -23.86 34.93
CA ALA A 64 -2.18 -25.30 34.97
C ALA A 64 -3.44 -25.73 35.76
N PRO A 65 -4.14 -26.79 35.34
CA PRO A 65 -5.29 -27.30 36.09
C PRO A 65 -4.85 -27.71 37.50
N PRO A 66 -5.72 -27.56 38.52
CA PRO A 66 -5.37 -27.92 39.88
C PRO A 66 -5.13 -29.44 39.94
N VAL A 67 -3.89 -29.83 40.24
CA VAL A 67 -3.54 -31.20 40.58
C VAL A 67 -4.36 -31.59 41.81
N THR A 68 -5.31 -32.50 41.61
CA THR A 68 -6.09 -33.15 42.67
C THR A 68 -5.15 -33.88 43.61
N LYS A 69 -5.12 -33.46 44.88
CA LYS A 69 -4.41 -34.17 45.95
C LYS A 69 -4.96 -35.60 46.07
N PRO A 70 -4.12 -36.62 46.25
CA PRO A 70 -4.59 -38.00 46.42
C PRO A 70 -5.30 -38.16 47.77
N PRO A 71 -6.32 -39.04 47.87
CA PRO A 71 -7.02 -39.26 49.13
C PRO A 71 -6.09 -39.96 50.12
N LYS A 72 -5.89 -39.33 51.28
CA LYS A 72 -5.19 -39.91 52.42
C LYS A 72 -6.05 -41.07 52.94
N ARG A 73 -5.67 -42.30 52.60
CA ARG A 73 -6.29 -43.54 53.06
C ARG A 73 -6.27 -43.55 54.59
N ALA A 74 -7.43 -43.34 55.20
CA ALA A 74 -7.64 -43.51 56.63
C ALA A 74 -7.41 -44.99 56.97
N ARG A 75 -6.27 -45.30 57.58
CA ARG A 75 -6.00 -46.62 58.14
C ARG A 75 -6.55 -46.63 59.56
N ARG A 76 -7.74 -47.21 59.71
CA ARG A 76 -8.24 -47.77 60.97
C ARG A 76 -7.38 -49.00 61.31
N ALA A 77 -6.76 -48.98 62.48
CA ALA A 77 -6.53 -50.13 63.38
C ALA A 77 -5.89 -49.56 64.66
#